data_AF-A0A5C6M5W4-F1
#
_entry.id   AF-A0A5C6M5W4-F1
#
_cell.length_a   1.000
_cell.length_b   1.000
_cell.length_c   1.000
_cell.angle_alpha   90.00
_cell.angle_beta   90.00
_cell.angle_gamma   90.00
#
_symmetry.space_group_name_H-M   'P 1'
#
loop_
_entity.id
_entity.type
_entity.pdbx_description
1 polymer ?
#
loop_
_entity_poly.entity_id
_entity_poly.type
_entity_poly.pdbx_seq_one_letter_code
_entity_poly.pdbx_strand_id
1 'polypeptide(L)'
;MTIKLIAIDIDGTLVDDQKEIAPETIATIKAAKAAGIRVVLCTGRPLTGVTKYLEKLDLTTDDDFVITFNGALVQVSGTGESLIHHTLDINDYHLLEEASRELNVHMHAEDQKLMYTPNADISEYTVAESFLVQMPLRFRKPEEMPKDIVISKIMYIDYPEVITRVVNALPAKIANNYYYVQSEPFFLELLNKNASKGNAVMGLAEKLGIKKEEVMALGDQGNDLSMMQAVGFGVAMGNAIQEVKDSAKAVTATNVELGVAKAIQKYALNN
;
A
#
# COMPACT_ATOMS: atom_id res chain seq x y z
N MET A 1 2.79 -18.82 -20.71
CA MET A 1 2.00 -18.51 -19.49
C MET A 1 1.25 -17.24 -19.80
N THR A 2 -0.07 -17.21 -19.63
CA THR A 2 -0.88 -16.04 -20.02
C THR A 2 -1.19 -15.22 -18.78
N ILE A 3 -0.59 -14.03 -18.68
CA ILE A 3 -0.85 -13.09 -17.59
C ILE A 3 -2.21 -12.42 -17.82
N LYS A 4 -3.03 -12.35 -16.77
CA LYS A 4 -4.36 -11.70 -16.78
C LYS A 4 -4.49 -10.59 -15.74
N LEU A 5 -3.62 -10.57 -14.73
CA LEU A 5 -3.55 -9.48 -13.75
C LEU A 5 -2.10 -9.06 -13.53
N ILE A 6 -1.86 -7.75 -13.49
CA ILE A 6 -0.57 -7.14 -13.19
C ILE A 6 -0.75 -6.20 -12.00
N ALA A 7 -0.19 -6.57 -10.85
CA ALA A 7 -0.09 -5.73 -9.67
C ALA A 7 1.22 -4.92 -9.73
N ILE A 8 1.15 -3.60 -9.56
CA ILE A 8 2.32 -2.72 -9.69
C ILE A 8 2.43 -1.85 -8.44
N ASP A 9 3.54 -1.96 -7.72
CA ASP A 9 3.88 -0.97 -6.69
C ASP A 9 4.14 0.42 -7.28
N ILE A 10 4.01 1.48 -6.47
CA ILE A 10 4.20 2.85 -6.91
C ILE A 10 5.63 3.35 -6.65
N ASP A 11 6.00 3.54 -5.39
CA ASP A 11 7.17 4.31 -4.99
C ASP A 11 8.44 3.45 -5.10
N GLY A 12 9.34 3.80 -6.03
CA GLY A 12 10.52 2.97 -6.33
C GLY A 12 10.26 1.90 -7.39
N THR A 13 9.01 1.80 -7.87
CA THR A 13 8.60 0.85 -8.91
C THR A 13 8.00 1.54 -10.14
N LEU A 14 6.79 2.11 -10.03
CA LEU A 14 6.09 2.79 -11.13
C LEU A 14 6.64 4.19 -11.42
N VAL A 15 6.99 4.93 -10.37
CA VAL A 15 7.41 6.33 -10.47
C VAL A 15 8.92 6.49 -10.26
N ASP A 16 9.47 7.55 -10.86
CA ASP A 16 10.83 7.99 -10.61
C ASP A 16 10.95 8.80 -9.30
N ASP A 17 12.16 9.32 -9.03
CA ASP A 17 12.45 10.14 -7.85
C ASP A 17 11.69 11.48 -7.86
N GLN A 18 11.23 11.93 -9.02
CA GLN A 18 10.38 13.12 -9.19
C GLN A 18 8.89 12.79 -9.04
N LYS A 19 8.56 11.53 -8.70
CA LYS A 19 7.19 11.02 -8.54
C LYS A 19 6.37 11.07 -9.82
N GLU A 20 7.04 11.05 -10.98
CA GLU A 20 6.44 11.05 -12.30
C GLU A 20 6.46 9.65 -12.95
N ILE A 21 5.52 9.41 -13.86
CA ILE A 21 5.46 8.16 -14.63
C ILE A 21 6.01 8.44 -16.03
N ALA A 22 7.03 7.68 -16.44
CA ALA A 22 7.59 7.78 -17.78
C ALA A 22 6.52 7.55 -18.87
N PRO A 23 6.49 8.35 -19.96
CA PRO A 23 5.50 8.20 -21.04
C PRO A 23 5.43 6.79 -21.63
N GLU A 24 6.57 6.12 -21.76
CA GLU A 24 6.69 4.75 -22.25
C GLU A 24 6.01 3.74 -21.31
N THR A 25 6.13 3.96 -20.00
CA THR A 25 5.46 3.14 -18.97
C THR A 25 3.95 3.35 -19.04
N ILE A 26 3.47 4.59 -19.21
CA ILE A 26 2.05 4.89 -19.42
C ILE A 26 1.52 4.15 -20.65
N ALA A 27 2.20 4.29 -21.80
CA ALA A 27 1.80 3.64 -23.04
C ALA A 27 1.75 2.11 -22.91
N THR A 28 2.74 1.52 -22.22
CA THR A 28 2.81 0.06 -22.02
C THR A 28 1.70 -0.45 -21.12
N ILE A 29 1.37 0.26 -20.03
CA ILE A 29 0.25 -0.09 -19.15
C ILE A 29 -1.08 -0.01 -19.91
N LYS A 30 -1.29 1.05 -20.70
CA LYS A 30 -2.49 1.19 -21.53
C LYS A 30 -2.59 0.07 -22.58
N ALA A 31 -1.46 -0.34 -23.16
CA ALA A 31 -1.42 -1.48 -24.08
C ALA A 31 -1.77 -2.81 -23.38
N ALA A 32 -1.27 -3.06 -22.17
CA ALA A 32 -1.66 -4.22 -21.36
C ALA A 32 -3.17 -4.23 -21.06
N LYS A 33 -3.73 -3.08 -20.67
CA LYS A 33 -5.17 -2.94 -20.47
C LYS A 33 -5.96 -3.22 -21.75
N ALA A 34 -5.52 -2.67 -22.90
CA ALA A 34 -6.16 -2.91 -24.20
C ALA A 34 -6.08 -4.38 -24.64
N ALA A 35 -5.06 -5.12 -24.20
CA ALA A 35 -4.95 -6.56 -24.40
C ALA A 35 -5.85 -7.40 -23.45
N GLY A 36 -6.67 -6.75 -22.61
CA GLY A 36 -7.58 -7.41 -21.66
C GLY A 36 -6.93 -7.80 -20.34
N ILE A 37 -5.70 -7.36 -20.08
CA ILE A 37 -4.99 -7.62 -18.82
C ILE A 37 -5.44 -6.59 -17.78
N ARG A 38 -5.86 -7.05 -16.60
CA ARG A 38 -6.19 -6.17 -15.47
C ARG A 38 -4.90 -5.58 -14.90
N VAL A 39 -4.76 -4.27 -14.90
CA VAL A 39 -3.63 -3.58 -14.26
C VAL A 39 -4.12 -2.91 -12.98
N VAL A 40 -3.44 -3.17 -11.87
CA VAL A 40 -3.85 -2.75 -10.52
C VAL A 40 -2.66 -2.11 -9.82
N LEU A 41 -2.83 -0.87 -9.36
CA LEU A 41 -1.82 -0.22 -8.51
C LEU A 41 -1.93 -0.73 -7.08
N CYS A 42 -0.80 -1.01 -6.42
CA CYS A 42 -0.73 -1.54 -5.06
C CYS A 42 0.19 -0.68 -4.19
N THR A 43 -0.32 0.00 -3.17
CA THR A 43 0.46 1.01 -2.44
C THR A 43 0.13 1.09 -0.95
N GLY A 44 1.04 1.67 -0.17
CA GLY A 44 0.79 2.11 1.21
C GLY A 44 -0.12 3.35 1.29
N ARG A 45 -0.24 4.12 0.19
CA ARG A 45 -0.99 5.38 0.15
C ARG A 45 -2.51 5.15 0.23
N PRO A 46 -3.28 6.13 0.72
CA PRO A 46 -4.73 6.19 0.54
C PRO A 46 -5.11 6.43 -0.93
N LEU A 47 -6.38 6.25 -1.26
CA LEU A 47 -6.91 6.51 -2.61
C LEU A 47 -6.63 7.94 -3.09
N THR A 48 -6.79 8.93 -2.21
CA THR A 48 -6.51 10.35 -2.48
C THR A 48 -5.05 10.58 -2.90
N GLY A 49 -4.13 9.77 -2.37
CA GLY A 49 -2.70 9.83 -2.67
C GLY A 49 -2.32 9.22 -4.03
N VAL A 50 -3.25 8.55 -4.73
CA VAL A 50 -2.98 7.87 -6.01
C VAL A 50 -3.91 8.25 -7.15
N THR A 51 -4.97 9.03 -6.91
CA THR A 51 -5.95 9.43 -7.94
C THR A 51 -5.28 9.98 -9.20
N LYS A 52 -4.26 10.84 -9.06
CA LYS A 52 -3.53 11.43 -10.21
C LYS A 52 -2.81 10.39 -11.07
N TYR A 53 -2.33 9.31 -10.47
CA TYR A 53 -1.69 8.21 -11.20
C TYR A 53 -2.72 7.35 -11.93
N LEU A 54 -3.84 7.06 -11.28
CA LEU A 54 -4.96 6.34 -11.91
C LEU A 54 -5.47 7.10 -13.13
N GLU A 55 -5.63 8.43 -13.05
CA GLU A 55 -6.02 9.29 -14.16
C GLU A 55 -5.03 9.23 -15.32
N LYS A 56 -3.71 9.36 -15.07
CA LYS A 56 -2.67 9.27 -16.10
C LYS A 56 -2.69 7.92 -16.85
N LEU A 57 -3.06 6.85 -16.15
CA LEU A 57 -3.06 5.48 -16.66
C LEU A 57 -4.42 5.03 -17.25
N ASP A 58 -5.43 5.89 -17.25
CA ASP A 58 -6.82 5.55 -17.60
C ASP A 58 -7.38 4.39 -16.76
N LEU A 59 -7.04 4.32 -15.48
CA LEU A 59 -7.49 3.30 -14.52
C LEU A 59 -8.57 3.84 -13.57
N THR A 60 -9.55 4.56 -14.11
CA THR A 60 -10.55 5.33 -13.36
C THR A 60 -11.99 4.86 -13.56
N THR A 61 -12.21 3.70 -14.19
CA THR A 61 -13.55 3.16 -14.42
C THR A 61 -14.03 2.29 -13.26
N ASP A 62 -15.31 1.93 -13.27
CA ASP A 62 -15.90 1.00 -12.27
C ASP A 62 -15.41 -0.45 -12.44
N ASP A 63 -14.76 -0.73 -13.58
CA ASP A 63 -14.10 -2.00 -13.88
C ASP A 63 -12.60 -2.00 -13.53
N ASP A 64 -12.08 -0.88 -13.06
CA ASP A 64 -10.69 -0.74 -12.59
C ASP A 64 -10.62 -0.85 -11.07
N PHE A 65 -9.50 -1.37 -10.58
CA PHE A 65 -9.27 -1.59 -9.16
C PHE A 65 -7.94 -0.99 -8.71
N VAL A 66 -7.87 -0.67 -7.43
CA VAL A 66 -6.68 -0.18 -6.75
C VAL A 66 -6.58 -0.76 -5.35
N ILE A 67 -5.37 -1.07 -4.93
CA ILE A 67 -5.07 -1.61 -3.61
C ILE A 67 -4.32 -0.54 -2.83
N THR A 68 -4.89 -0.13 -1.70
CA THR A 68 -4.43 1.00 -0.88
C THR A 68 -4.10 0.55 0.54
N PHE A 69 -3.43 1.41 1.30
CA PHE A 69 -3.06 1.16 2.70
C PHE A 69 -2.36 -0.19 2.90
N ASN A 70 -1.37 -0.49 2.06
CA ASN A 70 -0.58 -1.72 2.08
C ASN A 70 -1.41 -3.01 1.97
N GLY A 71 -2.61 -2.92 1.37
CA GLY A 71 -3.52 -4.06 1.22
C GLY A 71 -4.64 -4.11 2.26
N ALA A 72 -4.80 -3.09 3.09
CA ALA A 72 -5.96 -3.01 3.98
C ALA A 72 -7.27 -2.87 3.20
N LEU A 73 -7.25 -2.19 2.04
CA LEU A 73 -8.42 -2.04 1.19
C LEU A 73 -8.12 -2.42 -0.26
N VAL A 74 -9.08 -3.10 -0.88
CA VAL A 74 -9.18 -3.22 -2.35
C VAL A 74 -10.39 -2.43 -2.79
N GLN A 75 -10.18 -1.43 -3.63
CA GLN A 75 -11.22 -0.47 -4.00
C GLN A 75 -11.47 -0.46 -5.50
N VAL A 76 -12.71 -0.15 -5.88
CA VAL A 76 -13.06 0.24 -7.26
C VAL A 76 -12.47 1.61 -7.52
N SER A 77 -11.69 1.78 -8.58
CA SER A 77 -10.98 3.03 -8.85
C SER A 77 -11.94 4.18 -9.19
N GLY A 78 -13.02 3.91 -9.94
CA GLY A 78 -13.97 4.93 -10.37
C GLY A 78 -14.86 5.48 -9.25
N THR A 79 -15.26 4.64 -8.29
CA THR A 79 -16.19 5.03 -7.22
C THR A 79 -15.52 5.18 -5.86
N GLY A 80 -14.35 4.57 -5.67
CA GLY A 80 -13.69 4.40 -4.38
C GLY A 80 -14.34 3.36 -3.47
N GLU A 81 -15.40 2.66 -3.90
CA GLU A 81 -16.07 1.63 -3.11
C GLU A 81 -15.09 0.50 -2.75
N SER A 82 -15.02 0.14 -1.47
CA SER A 82 -14.13 -0.93 -1.01
C SER A 82 -14.80 -2.30 -1.10
N LEU A 83 -14.15 -3.21 -1.81
CA LEU A 83 -14.59 -4.57 -2.11
C LEU A 83 -14.05 -5.61 -1.12
N ILE A 84 -12.87 -5.36 -0.57
CA ILE A 84 -12.18 -6.25 0.39
C ILE A 84 -11.60 -5.37 1.49
N HIS A 85 -11.78 -5.81 2.74
CA HIS A 85 -11.38 -5.08 3.93
C HIS A 85 -10.53 -5.97 4.83
N HIS A 86 -9.29 -5.55 5.07
CA HIS A 86 -8.41 -6.04 6.12
C HIS A 86 -8.14 -4.86 7.05
N THR A 87 -9.15 -4.50 7.82
CA THR A 87 -9.19 -3.26 8.59
C THR A 87 -9.10 -3.53 10.08
N LEU A 88 -8.87 -2.45 10.83
CA LEU A 88 -8.91 -2.41 12.28
C LEU A 88 -10.28 -1.88 12.72
N ASP A 89 -10.73 -2.35 13.89
CA ASP A 89 -11.97 -1.88 14.51
C ASP A 89 -11.70 -0.90 15.67
N ILE A 90 -12.77 -0.49 16.35
CA ILE A 90 -12.68 0.42 17.49
C ILE A 90 -11.94 -0.21 18.70
N ASN A 91 -11.98 -1.52 18.87
CA ASN A 91 -11.28 -2.21 19.95
C ASN A 91 -9.77 -2.20 19.68
N ASP A 92 -9.38 -2.47 18.43
CA ASP A 92 -8.00 -2.36 17.98
C ASP A 92 -7.47 -0.93 18.19
N TYR A 93 -8.27 0.09 17.81
CA TYR A 93 -7.93 1.50 18.04
C TYR A 93 -7.65 1.79 19.51
N HIS A 94 -8.54 1.40 20.42
CA HIS A 94 -8.34 1.65 21.85
C HIS A 94 -7.11 0.95 22.41
N LEU A 95 -6.85 -0.29 21.98
CA LEU A 95 -5.66 -1.03 22.40
C LEU A 95 -4.37 -0.35 21.92
N LEU A 96 -4.35 0.10 20.66
CA LEU A 96 -3.18 0.74 20.05
C LEU A 96 -2.98 2.17 20.56
N GLU A 97 -4.06 2.91 20.85
CA GLU A 97 -4.01 4.23 21.49
C GLU A 97 -3.46 4.15 22.91
N GLU A 98 -3.93 3.18 23.71
CA GLU A 98 -3.43 2.97 25.06
C GLU A 98 -1.93 2.67 25.05
N ALA A 99 -1.50 1.78 24.16
CA ALA A 99 -0.09 1.48 23.97
C ALA A 99 0.71 2.71 23.49
N SER A 100 0.15 3.59 22.66
CA SER A 100 0.86 4.80 22.22
C SER A 100 1.13 5.75 23.40
N ARG A 101 0.19 5.88 24.34
CA ARG A 101 0.37 6.65 25.58
C ARG A 101 1.42 6.01 26.50
N GLU A 102 1.36 4.70 26.71
CA GLU A 102 2.35 3.96 27.52
C GLU A 102 3.77 4.10 26.95
N LEU A 103 3.87 4.05 25.61
CA LEU A 103 5.13 4.20 24.90
C LEU A 103 5.56 5.66 24.76
N ASN A 104 4.73 6.64 25.14
CA ASN A 104 4.97 8.07 24.92
C ASN A 104 5.36 8.37 23.47
N VAL A 105 4.44 8.08 22.55
CA VAL A 105 4.56 8.34 21.11
C VAL A 105 3.25 8.91 20.57
N HIS A 106 3.35 9.87 19.65
CA HIS A 106 2.17 10.38 18.95
C HIS A 106 1.58 9.31 18.04
N MET A 107 0.27 9.41 17.81
CA MET A 107 -0.49 8.48 16.99
C MET A 107 -1.52 9.22 16.13
N HIS A 108 -1.81 8.66 14.97
CA HIS A 108 -3.07 8.91 14.28
C HIS A 108 -3.67 7.62 13.72
N ALA A 109 -4.94 7.67 13.35
CA ALA A 109 -5.67 6.63 12.65
C ALA A 109 -6.20 7.19 11.32
N GLU A 110 -6.21 6.36 10.29
CA GLU A 110 -6.75 6.66 8.97
C GLU A 110 -7.94 5.75 8.68
N ASP A 111 -9.10 6.36 8.40
CA ASP A 111 -10.18 5.68 7.69
C ASP A 111 -10.04 5.96 6.18
N GLN A 112 -11.05 5.57 5.38
CA GLN A 112 -11.01 5.79 3.93
C GLN A 112 -10.97 7.28 3.50
N LYS A 113 -11.40 8.21 4.36
CA LYS A 113 -11.68 9.62 4.04
C LYS A 113 -10.98 10.61 4.95
N LEU A 114 -10.66 10.24 6.19
CA LEU A 114 -10.27 11.14 7.27
C LEU A 114 -9.12 10.56 8.07
N MET A 115 -8.26 11.46 8.56
CA MET A 115 -7.28 11.18 9.59
C MET A 115 -7.80 11.66 10.94
N TYR A 116 -7.54 10.89 11.99
CA TYR A 116 -7.90 11.21 13.36
C TYR A 116 -6.68 11.11 14.27
N THR A 117 -6.43 12.11 15.09
CA THR A 117 -5.40 12.03 16.14
C THR A 117 -6.01 12.32 17.52
N PRO A 118 -5.65 11.53 18.55
CA PRO A 118 -5.99 11.83 19.94
C PRO A 118 -5.01 12.82 20.57
N ASN A 119 -3.91 13.18 19.90
CA ASN A 119 -2.92 14.08 20.45
C ASN A 119 -3.38 15.54 20.30
N ALA A 120 -3.56 16.23 21.43
CA ALA A 120 -3.91 17.65 21.45
C ALA A 120 -2.74 18.54 21.02
N ASP A 121 -1.51 18.13 21.37
CA ASP A 121 -0.29 18.63 20.75
C ASP A 121 -0.02 17.76 19.51
N ILE A 122 -0.32 18.30 18.34
CA ILE A 122 -0.30 17.53 17.10
C ILE A 122 1.14 17.44 16.59
N SER A 123 1.65 16.22 16.43
CA SER A 123 2.96 15.95 15.81
C SER A 123 3.08 16.63 14.44
N GLU A 124 4.20 17.30 14.18
CA GLU A 124 4.49 17.95 12.89
C GLU A 124 4.45 16.94 11.73
N TYR A 125 4.81 15.68 12.00
CA TYR A 125 4.74 14.60 11.03
C TYR A 125 3.30 14.21 10.70
N THR A 126 2.36 14.30 11.66
CA THR A 126 0.92 14.08 11.38
C THR A 126 0.37 15.19 10.47
N VAL A 127 0.80 16.44 10.68
CA VAL A 127 0.44 17.55 9.80
C VAL A 127 1.04 17.34 8.40
N ALA A 128 2.31 16.92 8.32
CA ALA A 128 2.98 16.62 7.07
C ALA A 128 2.28 15.50 6.28
N GLU A 129 1.86 14.42 6.95
CA GLU A 129 1.14 13.32 6.31
C GLU A 129 -0.21 13.78 5.75
N SER A 130 -1.01 14.49 6.56
CA SER A 130 -2.29 15.04 6.12
C SER A 130 -2.15 15.92 4.87
N PHE A 131 -1.08 16.73 4.82
CA PHE A 131 -0.76 17.55 3.65
C PHE A 131 -0.34 16.69 2.44
N LEU A 132 0.56 15.73 2.65
CA LEU A 132 1.12 14.88 1.60
C LEU A 132 0.05 14.03 0.92
N VAL A 133 -0.80 13.38 1.72
CA VAL A 133 -1.85 12.47 1.24
C VAL A 133 -3.19 13.16 0.99
N GLN A 134 -3.27 14.46 1.26
CA GLN A 134 -4.45 15.32 1.07
C GLN A 134 -5.69 14.77 1.79
N MET A 135 -5.51 14.23 3.00
CA MET A 135 -6.60 13.73 3.83
C MET A 135 -6.91 14.72 4.95
N PRO A 136 -8.18 15.12 5.16
CA PRO A 136 -8.55 16.03 6.23
C PRO A 136 -8.26 15.42 7.62
N LEU A 137 -7.55 16.19 8.44
CA LEU A 137 -7.19 15.82 9.82
C LEU A 137 -8.22 16.30 10.82
N ARG A 138 -8.57 15.45 11.79
CA ARG A 138 -9.45 15.77 12.92
C ARG A 138 -8.80 15.40 14.24
N PHE A 139 -8.82 16.33 15.18
CA PHE A 139 -8.63 15.98 16.59
C PHE A 139 -9.88 15.26 17.10
N ARG A 140 -9.70 14.13 17.78
CA ARG A 140 -10.75 13.38 18.48
C ARG A 140 -10.18 12.72 19.72
N LYS A 141 -10.83 12.91 20.87
CA LYS A 141 -10.45 12.12 22.04
C LYS A 141 -10.79 10.64 21.80
N PRO A 142 -10.09 9.70 22.44
CA PRO A 142 -10.35 8.27 22.24
C PRO A 142 -11.82 7.91 22.46
N GLU A 143 -12.47 8.45 23.49
CA GLU A 143 -13.88 8.22 23.82
C GLU A 143 -14.89 8.83 22.82
N GLU A 144 -14.45 9.73 21.95
CA GLU A 144 -15.28 10.41 20.93
C GLU A 144 -15.19 9.73 19.55
N MET A 145 -14.39 8.68 19.43
CA MET A 145 -14.25 7.93 18.17
C MET A 145 -15.55 7.19 17.83
N PRO A 146 -15.97 7.16 16.55
CA PRO A 146 -17.16 6.40 16.14
C PRO A 146 -17.00 4.92 16.45
N LYS A 147 -18.04 4.29 17.03
CA LYS A 147 -17.99 2.88 17.43
C LYS A 147 -17.99 1.91 16.25
N ASP A 148 -18.52 2.36 15.12
CA ASP A 148 -18.63 1.65 13.85
C ASP A 148 -17.52 2.07 12.86
N ILE A 149 -16.48 2.75 13.34
CA ILE A 149 -15.36 3.16 12.49
C ILE A 149 -14.66 1.94 11.88
N VAL A 150 -14.30 2.09 10.61
CA VAL A 150 -13.50 1.13 9.86
C VAL A 150 -12.15 1.80 9.59
N ILE A 151 -11.10 1.31 10.27
CA ILE A 151 -9.78 1.94 10.23
C ILE A 151 -8.89 1.15 9.28
N SER A 152 -8.35 1.82 8.28
CA SER A 152 -7.45 1.21 7.30
C SER A 152 -6.06 1.01 7.87
N LYS A 153 -5.60 1.98 8.67
CA LYS A 153 -4.23 2.02 9.20
C LYS A 153 -4.19 2.87 10.46
N ILE A 154 -3.34 2.49 11.40
CA ILE A 154 -2.90 3.32 12.52
C ILE A 154 -1.40 3.56 12.36
N MET A 155 -0.92 4.74 12.70
CA MET A 155 0.52 5.01 12.71
C MET A 155 0.96 5.58 14.05
N TYR A 156 2.07 5.05 14.56
CA TYR A 156 2.89 5.76 15.55
C TYR A 156 3.87 6.66 14.79
N ILE A 157 3.93 7.94 15.16
CA ILE A 157 4.42 8.99 14.26
C ILE A 157 5.13 10.11 15.02
N ASP A 158 6.46 10.13 14.99
CA ASP A 158 7.25 11.00 15.87
C ASP A 158 8.68 11.16 15.34
N TYR A 159 9.54 11.89 16.06
CA TYR A 159 10.95 12.02 15.70
C TYR A 159 11.62 10.65 15.54
N PRO A 160 12.59 10.49 14.61
CA PRO A 160 13.17 9.18 14.29
C PRO A 160 13.73 8.41 15.49
N GLU A 161 14.31 9.10 16.47
CA GLU A 161 14.81 8.50 17.70
C GLU A 161 13.69 7.94 18.58
N VAL A 162 12.51 8.58 18.59
CA VAL A 162 11.32 8.11 19.30
C VAL A 162 10.77 6.87 18.62
N ILE A 163 10.62 6.88 17.28
CA ILE A 163 10.15 5.72 16.52
C ILE A 163 11.10 4.54 16.66
N THR A 164 12.41 4.77 16.56
CA THR A 164 13.43 3.72 16.76
C THR A 164 13.30 3.09 18.15
N ARG A 165 13.09 3.89 19.20
CA ARG A 165 12.83 3.37 20.55
C ARG A 165 11.54 2.55 20.60
N VAL A 166 10.47 3.04 19.99
CA VAL A 166 9.15 2.39 19.97
C VAL A 166 9.20 1.05 19.24
N VAL A 167 9.85 0.98 18.07
CA VAL A 167 10.04 -0.27 17.32
C VAL A 167 10.75 -1.33 18.17
N ASN A 168 11.81 -0.94 18.88
CA ASN A 168 12.57 -1.85 19.74
C ASN A 168 11.82 -2.25 21.02
N ALA A 169 10.83 -1.48 21.44
CA ALA A 169 10.04 -1.69 22.66
C ALA A 169 8.60 -2.13 22.37
N LEU A 170 8.28 -2.50 21.12
CA LEU A 170 6.91 -2.79 20.72
C LEU A 170 6.37 -4.00 21.53
N PRO A 171 5.26 -3.84 22.27
CA PRO A 171 4.72 -4.92 23.09
C PRO A 171 4.42 -6.18 22.27
N ALA A 172 4.70 -7.36 22.83
CA ALA A 172 4.42 -8.64 22.17
C ALA A 172 2.93 -8.79 21.78
N LYS A 173 2.01 -8.22 22.57
CA LYS A 173 0.56 -8.17 22.25
C LYS A 173 0.27 -7.45 20.93
N ILE A 174 1.11 -6.50 20.53
CA ILE A 174 1.00 -5.77 19.27
C ILE A 174 1.76 -6.53 18.18
N ALA A 175 3.05 -6.80 18.41
CA ALA A 175 3.92 -7.44 17.42
C ALA A 175 3.39 -8.80 16.91
N ASN A 176 2.65 -9.54 17.74
CA ASN A 176 2.10 -10.85 17.35
C ASN A 176 0.73 -10.77 16.65
N ASN A 177 -0.03 -9.68 16.83
CA ASN A 177 -1.43 -9.59 16.42
C ASN A 177 -1.68 -8.61 15.28
N TYR A 178 -0.73 -7.73 14.98
CA TYR A 178 -0.83 -6.75 13.90
C TYR A 178 0.30 -6.95 12.89
N TYR A 179 0.04 -6.57 11.65
CA TYR A 179 1.11 -6.34 10.70
C TYR A 179 1.69 -4.95 10.99
N TYR A 180 3.00 -4.85 11.10
CA TYR A 180 3.66 -3.56 11.30
C TYR A 180 4.88 -3.43 10.40
N VAL A 181 5.12 -2.20 9.96
CA VAL A 181 6.23 -1.86 9.09
C VAL A 181 6.66 -0.43 9.37
N GLN A 182 7.98 -0.21 9.47
CA GLN A 182 8.53 1.14 9.48
C GLN A 182 8.74 1.59 8.04
N SER A 183 7.85 2.45 7.53
CA SER A 183 7.89 2.92 6.15
C SER A 183 8.82 4.12 5.95
N GLU A 184 8.98 4.95 6.98
CA GLU A 184 9.89 6.09 7.03
C GLU A 184 10.58 6.14 8.40
N PRO A 185 11.72 6.84 8.56
CA PRO A 185 12.39 6.98 9.85
C PRO A 185 11.47 7.47 10.98
N PHE A 186 10.45 8.25 10.63
CA PHE A 186 9.47 8.86 11.54
C PHE A 186 8.07 8.21 11.50
N PHE A 187 7.86 7.13 10.73
CA PHE A 187 6.57 6.40 10.63
C PHE A 187 6.71 4.93 11.00
N LEU A 188 5.91 4.48 11.96
CA LEU A 188 5.64 3.08 12.22
C LEU A 188 4.16 2.79 11.94
N GLU A 189 3.90 2.06 10.87
CA GLU A 189 2.54 1.67 10.46
C GLU A 189 2.11 0.41 11.20
N LEU A 190 0.85 0.40 11.63
CA LEU A 190 0.16 -0.68 12.32
C LEU A 190 -1.14 -0.96 11.55
N LEU A 191 -1.24 -2.15 10.99
CA LEU A 191 -2.37 -2.59 10.18
C LEU A 191 -2.91 -3.92 10.68
N ASN A 192 -4.08 -4.30 10.17
CA ASN A 192 -4.60 -5.64 10.36
C ASN A 192 -3.53 -6.67 9.93
N LYS A 193 -3.38 -7.77 10.67
CA LYS A 193 -2.39 -8.82 10.35
C LYS A 193 -2.50 -9.38 8.93
N ASN A 194 -3.69 -9.30 8.34
CA ASN A 194 -3.96 -9.77 6.98
C ASN A 194 -3.81 -8.66 5.92
N ALA A 195 -3.62 -7.40 6.30
CA ALA A 195 -3.43 -6.26 5.40
C ALA A 195 -2.04 -6.26 4.79
N SER A 196 -1.79 -7.21 3.88
CA SER A 196 -0.59 -7.25 3.05
C SER A 196 -0.98 -7.10 1.59
N LYS A 197 -0.10 -6.47 0.79
CA LYS A 197 -0.29 -6.32 -0.65
C LYS A 197 -0.52 -7.69 -1.32
N GLY A 198 0.22 -8.72 -0.90
CA GLY A 198 0.05 -10.09 -1.41
C GLY A 198 -1.34 -10.67 -1.17
N ASN A 199 -1.87 -10.57 0.05
CA ASN A 199 -3.23 -11.04 0.36
C ASN A 199 -4.29 -10.26 -0.42
N ALA A 200 -4.15 -8.94 -0.52
CA ALA A 200 -5.08 -8.10 -1.24
C ALA A 200 -5.09 -8.40 -2.75
N VAL A 201 -3.92 -8.57 -3.37
CA VAL A 201 -3.80 -8.96 -4.79
C VAL A 201 -4.44 -10.32 -5.03
N MET A 202 -4.20 -11.30 -4.16
CA MET A 202 -4.78 -12.64 -4.32
C MET A 202 -6.28 -12.67 -4.06
N GLY A 203 -6.78 -11.90 -3.08
CA GLY A 203 -8.21 -11.76 -2.84
C GLY A 203 -8.94 -11.10 -4.03
N LEU A 204 -8.33 -10.09 -4.65
CA LEU A 204 -8.84 -9.50 -5.88
C LEU A 204 -8.83 -10.51 -7.04
N ALA A 205 -7.72 -11.24 -7.22
CA ALA A 205 -7.59 -12.25 -8.27
C ALA A 205 -8.67 -13.34 -8.13
N GLU A 206 -8.90 -13.85 -6.92
CA GLU A 206 -9.96 -14.82 -6.62
C GLU A 206 -11.34 -14.28 -6.99
N LYS A 207 -11.65 -13.05 -6.58
CA LYS A 207 -12.94 -12.39 -6.89
C LYS A 207 -13.16 -12.20 -8.40
N LEU A 208 -12.08 -12.05 -9.16
CA LEU A 208 -12.10 -11.93 -10.62
C LEU A 208 -12.00 -13.29 -11.35
N GLY A 209 -11.89 -14.41 -10.62
CA GLY A 209 -11.72 -15.74 -11.20
C GLY A 209 -10.36 -15.93 -11.91
N ILE A 210 -9.34 -15.18 -11.51
CA ILE A 210 -7.99 -15.23 -12.06
C ILE A 210 -7.13 -16.14 -11.18
N LYS A 211 -6.46 -17.12 -11.78
CA LYS A 211 -5.61 -18.07 -11.05
C LYS A 211 -4.29 -17.43 -10.66
N LYS A 212 -3.69 -17.89 -9.57
CA LYS A 212 -2.36 -17.44 -9.09
C LYS A 212 -1.33 -17.39 -10.22
N GLU A 213 -1.26 -18.42 -11.07
CA GLU A 213 -0.29 -18.54 -12.16
C GLU A 213 -0.48 -17.50 -13.27
N GLU A 214 -1.64 -16.84 -13.31
CA GLU A 214 -1.99 -15.78 -14.27
C GLU A 214 -1.75 -14.38 -13.69
N VAL A 215 -1.22 -14.29 -12.45
CA VAL A 215 -0.93 -13.02 -11.77
C VAL A 215 0.57 -12.71 -11.81
N MET A 216 0.89 -11.52 -12.31
CA MET A 216 2.22 -10.91 -12.23
C MET A 216 2.21 -9.78 -11.20
N ALA A 217 3.31 -9.62 -10.45
CA ALA A 217 3.50 -8.48 -9.55
C ALA A 217 4.87 -7.84 -9.76
N LEU A 218 4.95 -6.51 -9.61
CA LEU A 218 6.19 -5.74 -9.63
C LEU A 218 6.34 -4.93 -8.34
N GLY A 219 7.54 -4.93 -7.77
CA GLY A 219 7.85 -4.21 -6.52
C GLY A 219 9.34 -4.14 -6.23
N ASP A 220 9.72 -3.36 -5.22
CA ASP A 220 11.11 -3.08 -4.87
C ASP A 220 11.43 -3.10 -3.37
N GLN A 221 10.44 -2.91 -2.49
CA GLN A 221 10.66 -2.78 -1.04
C GLN A 221 10.09 -3.95 -0.21
N GLY A 222 10.37 -3.94 1.09
CA GLY A 222 9.99 -5.01 2.02
C GLY A 222 8.47 -5.29 2.08
N ASN A 223 7.62 -4.28 1.88
CA ASN A 223 6.16 -4.47 1.81
C ASN A 223 5.71 -5.21 0.52
N ASP A 224 6.55 -5.30 -0.50
CA ASP A 224 6.29 -6.03 -1.75
C ASP A 224 6.66 -7.51 -1.68
N LEU A 225 7.43 -7.93 -0.66
CA LEU A 225 7.80 -9.34 -0.45
C LEU A 225 6.56 -10.24 -0.42
N SER A 226 5.50 -9.78 0.24
CA SER A 226 4.22 -10.49 0.29
C SER A 226 3.64 -10.74 -1.09
N MET A 227 3.73 -9.77 -2.02
CA MET A 227 3.29 -9.96 -3.41
C MET A 227 4.18 -10.95 -4.13
N MET A 228 5.52 -10.81 -4.03
CA MET A 228 6.47 -11.70 -4.71
C MET A 228 6.25 -13.18 -4.36
N GLN A 229 5.92 -13.46 -3.10
CA GLN A 229 5.64 -14.82 -2.60
C GLN A 229 4.24 -15.31 -2.97
N ALA A 230 3.25 -14.40 -2.99
CA ALA A 230 1.85 -14.75 -3.19
C ALA A 230 1.52 -15.06 -4.66
N VAL A 231 2.04 -14.28 -5.61
CA VAL A 231 1.63 -14.37 -7.02
C VAL A 231 2.33 -15.49 -7.80
N GLY A 232 1.82 -15.80 -8.99
CA GLY A 232 2.42 -16.78 -9.89
C GLY A 232 3.71 -16.29 -10.54
N PHE A 233 3.86 -14.98 -10.76
CA PHE A 233 5.05 -14.41 -11.39
C PHE A 233 5.47 -13.07 -10.77
N GLY A 234 6.27 -13.12 -9.70
CA GLY A 234 6.86 -11.91 -9.10
C GLY A 234 8.08 -11.41 -9.89
N VAL A 235 8.15 -10.10 -10.12
CA VAL A 235 9.28 -9.41 -10.78
C VAL A 235 9.82 -8.32 -9.86
N ALA A 236 11.06 -8.47 -9.43
CA ALA A 236 11.74 -7.44 -8.65
C ALA A 236 12.29 -6.34 -9.57
N MET A 237 12.18 -5.08 -9.14
CA MET A 237 12.84 -3.97 -9.82
C MET A 237 14.36 -4.03 -9.69
N GLY A 238 15.10 -3.42 -10.61
CA GLY A 238 16.56 -3.38 -10.57
C GLY A 238 17.11 -2.69 -9.32
N ASN A 239 16.39 -1.69 -8.81
CA ASN A 239 16.67 -0.95 -7.58
C ASN A 239 16.12 -1.60 -6.31
N ALA A 240 15.48 -2.78 -6.41
CA ALA A 240 14.92 -3.48 -5.26
C ALA A 240 15.96 -3.92 -4.24
N ILE A 241 15.54 -4.04 -2.98
CA ILE A 241 16.33 -4.67 -1.91
C ILE A 241 16.60 -6.14 -2.25
N GLN A 242 17.64 -6.71 -1.65
CA GLN A 242 18.09 -8.06 -1.99
C GLN A 242 17.03 -9.12 -1.67
N GLU A 243 16.32 -8.98 -0.55
CA GLU A 243 15.27 -9.89 -0.14
C GLU A 243 14.15 -10.00 -1.19
N VAL A 244 13.80 -8.88 -1.84
CA VAL A 244 12.78 -8.83 -2.89
C VAL A 244 13.26 -9.51 -4.15
N LYS A 245 14.53 -9.26 -4.54
CA LYS A 245 15.17 -9.93 -5.69
C LYS A 245 15.24 -11.44 -5.51
N ASP A 246 15.61 -11.89 -4.32
CA ASP A 246 15.75 -13.31 -3.99
C ASP A 246 14.40 -14.04 -3.99
N SER A 247 13.31 -13.33 -3.64
CA SER A 247 11.96 -13.90 -3.65
C SER A 247 11.27 -13.85 -5.02
N ALA A 248 11.77 -13.08 -5.98
CA ALA A 248 11.16 -12.89 -7.29
C ALA A 248 11.58 -13.96 -8.30
N LYS A 249 10.73 -14.22 -9.31
CA LYS A 249 11.05 -15.14 -10.41
C LYS A 249 11.92 -14.50 -11.48
N ALA A 250 11.95 -13.18 -11.54
CA ALA A 250 12.76 -12.41 -12.45
C ALA A 250 13.14 -11.05 -11.84
N VAL A 251 14.20 -10.46 -12.35
CA VAL A 251 14.59 -9.08 -12.07
C VAL A 251 14.49 -8.28 -13.37
N THR A 252 13.91 -7.08 -13.30
CA THR A 252 13.84 -6.13 -14.43
C THR A 252 14.83 -4.96 -14.23
N ALA A 253 14.80 -3.96 -15.11
CA ALA A 253 15.61 -2.74 -14.94
C ALA A 253 15.12 -1.91 -13.73
N THR A 254 15.83 -0.83 -13.40
CA THR A 254 15.39 0.09 -12.35
C THR A 254 14.13 0.87 -12.77
N ASN A 255 13.47 1.52 -11.82
CA ASN A 255 12.36 2.44 -12.10
C ASN A 255 12.73 3.53 -13.13
N VAL A 256 13.90 4.16 -12.98
CA VAL A 256 14.39 5.20 -13.91
C VAL A 256 14.83 4.65 -15.27
N GLU A 257 15.03 3.34 -15.39
CA GLU A 257 15.39 2.66 -16.64
C GLU A 257 14.20 1.90 -17.26
N LEU A 258 12.97 2.35 -17.00
CA LEU A 258 11.73 1.78 -17.55
C LEU A 258 11.50 0.31 -17.15
N GLY A 259 11.89 -0.07 -15.93
CA GLY A 259 11.78 -1.45 -15.44
C GLY A 259 10.38 -2.05 -15.55
N VAL A 260 9.34 -1.26 -15.23
CA VAL A 260 7.93 -1.68 -15.35
C VAL A 260 7.56 -1.95 -16.80
N ALA A 261 7.82 -1.01 -17.71
CA ALA A 261 7.52 -1.17 -19.13
C ALA A 261 8.21 -2.40 -19.73
N LYS A 262 9.51 -2.57 -19.44
CA LYS A 262 10.31 -3.72 -19.91
C LYS A 262 9.74 -5.05 -19.42
N ALA A 263 9.33 -5.13 -18.15
CA ALA A 263 8.75 -6.33 -17.58
C ALA A 263 7.39 -6.68 -18.20
N ILE A 264 6.49 -5.70 -18.33
CA ILE A 264 5.18 -5.90 -18.97
C ILE A 264 5.34 -6.35 -20.42
N GLN A 265 6.18 -5.67 -21.19
CA GLN A 265 6.46 -6.02 -22.58
C GLN A 265 6.97 -7.46 -22.69
N LYS A 266 7.95 -7.83 -21.86
CA LYS A 266 8.64 -9.13 -21.94
C LYS A 266 7.78 -10.29 -21.45
N TYR A 267 7.05 -10.12 -20.35
CA TYR A 267 6.42 -11.23 -19.65
C TYR A 267 4.89 -11.29 -19.83
N ALA A 268 4.24 -10.19 -20.22
CA ALA A 268 2.79 -10.13 -20.36
C ALA A 268 2.31 -9.96 -21.81
N LEU A 269 2.99 -9.15 -22.63
CA LEU A 269 2.54 -8.81 -23.99
C LEU A 269 3.20 -9.61 -25.12
N ASN A 270 4.50 -9.95 -25.01
CA ASN A 270 5.24 -10.64 -26.07
C ASN A 270 5.29 -12.18 -25.90
N ASN A 271 4.40 -12.76 -25.09
CA ASN A 271 4.35 -14.20 -24.78
C ASN A 271 3.21 -14.93 -25.48
#